data_AF-A0A7S4D5H0-F1
#
_entry.id   AF-A0A7S4D5H0-F1
#
_cell.length_a   1.000
_cell.length_b   1.000
_cell.length_c   1.000
_cell.angle_alpha   90.00
_cell.angle_beta   90.00
_cell.angle_gamma   90.00
#
_symmetry.space_group_name_H-M   'P 1'
#
loop_
_entity.id
_entity.type
_entity.pdbx_description
1 polymer ?
#
loop_
_entity_poly.entity_id
_entity_poly.type
_entity_poly.pdbx_seq_one_letter_code
_entity_poly.pdbx_strand_id
1 'polypeptide(L)'
;MPGQCLGLEQASRLDHLPGAALPAVMSGVDLADAGIHGHPDVVARPLGARVLGHQHQAVDGQHGFVEAEGQALGDRAGGAQAGEGARPLTEGDRVQVGQREAGGGQQGPDFGQHARRGLGAARRLEHHRLPWRHEGQGHRLGRAVNGKQHRHRVSVASGVMRSLVLALGFALTLPLEAAEPLPLSVQVALQQAQVDAGSLGLVVQALDDARPRLAWRADSAMNPASLTKLVTAMAALDTLGPAWQWQTPVWLTEDGGLSLQGSGDPRLTPERLWAGLKRLGVTELRGPLRLDRSAFSPGTVDPADFDGEPWRPGNVQPEALLLNGKLVRYTVRVDGALARISADPALDPPQQVPATPGACGDWRGALKLQWTAGQRPRFGGSFPAACGEQVWPLADPEPASYSARLLALTLREAGIAWRGEVVDAPAPRTPPSTIWPGPTLAEALRDMNKASNNLIAEQMLLSTARAAGVPAPSP
;
A
#
# COMPACT_ATOMS: atom_id res chain seq x y z
N MET A 1 4.93 2.74 48.84
CA MET A 1 6.38 2.55 49.09
C MET A 1 6.91 1.64 47.98
N PRO A 2 8.03 1.97 47.33
CA PRO A 2 8.63 1.15 46.28
C PRO A 2 9.77 0.27 46.80
N GLY A 3 10.01 -0.85 46.11
CA GLY A 3 11.16 -1.74 46.29
C GLY A 3 10.91 -3.05 45.55
N GLN A 4 11.89 -3.71 44.92
CA GLN A 4 13.28 -3.31 44.65
C GLN A 4 13.77 -4.11 43.43
N CYS A 5 14.76 -3.60 42.69
CA CYS A 5 15.33 -4.31 41.55
C CYS A 5 16.24 -5.46 42.01
N LEU A 6 16.24 -6.57 41.27
CA LEU A 6 17.39 -7.47 41.12
C LEU A 6 17.47 -7.89 39.65
N GLY A 7 18.54 -7.48 38.98
CA GLY A 7 18.96 -8.07 37.71
C GLY A 7 20.17 -8.97 37.95
N LEU A 8 20.37 -9.96 37.10
CA LEU A 8 21.65 -10.67 36.97
C LEU A 8 21.73 -11.29 35.57
N GLU A 9 22.88 -11.09 34.93
CA GLU A 9 23.25 -11.72 33.68
C GLU A 9 23.48 -13.23 33.89
N GLN A 10 23.19 -14.05 32.87
CA GLN A 10 24.23 -14.87 32.24
C GLN A 10 23.72 -15.59 30.98
N ALA A 11 24.58 -15.63 29.97
CA ALA A 11 24.39 -16.40 28.74
C ALA A 11 24.81 -17.88 28.93
N SER A 12 24.64 -18.65 27.86
CA SER A 12 25.23 -19.98 27.64
C SER A 12 24.62 -21.17 28.39
N ARG A 13 23.67 -21.85 27.73
CA ARG A 13 23.61 -23.33 27.55
C ARG A 13 22.40 -23.72 26.69
N LEU A 14 22.68 -24.02 25.42
CA LEU A 14 21.76 -24.75 24.53
C LEU A 14 22.55 -25.91 23.92
N ASP A 15 22.69 -26.97 24.72
CA ASP A 15 23.13 -28.29 24.27
C ASP A 15 22.04 -29.30 24.62
N HIS A 16 21.79 -30.22 23.69
CA HIS A 16 20.88 -31.38 23.78
C HIS A 16 19.36 -31.13 23.86
N LEU A 17 18.71 -31.26 22.69
CA LEU A 17 17.42 -31.94 22.58
C LEU A 17 17.58 -33.15 21.63
N PRO A 18 17.10 -34.35 21.99
CA PRO A 18 17.21 -35.53 21.14
C PRO A 18 16.12 -35.54 20.05
N GLY A 19 16.48 -36.01 18.85
CA GLY A 19 15.55 -36.10 17.72
C GLY A 19 14.49 -37.18 17.91
N ALA A 20 13.23 -36.84 17.66
CA ALA A 20 12.13 -37.80 17.52
C ALA A 20 11.94 -38.15 16.04
N ALA A 21 12.22 -39.39 15.68
CA ALA A 21 11.90 -39.92 14.36
C ALA A 21 10.40 -40.23 14.25
N LEU A 22 9.79 -39.92 13.11
CA LEU A 22 8.47 -40.42 12.72
C LEU A 22 8.60 -41.24 11.42
N PRO A 23 7.88 -42.36 11.29
CA PRO A 23 8.10 -43.31 10.21
C PRO A 23 7.45 -42.87 8.89
N ALA A 24 8.12 -43.17 7.79
CA ALA A 24 7.54 -43.06 6.45
C ALA A 24 6.51 -44.16 6.20
N VAL A 25 5.38 -43.80 5.59
CA VAL A 25 4.47 -44.73 4.90
C VAL A 25 4.20 -44.17 3.51
N MET A 26 4.51 -44.95 2.47
CA MET A 26 4.31 -44.58 1.07
C MET A 26 2.98 -45.10 0.52
N SER A 27 2.22 -44.21 -0.13
CA SER A 27 1.35 -44.46 -1.28
C SER A 27 0.81 -43.10 -1.75
N GLY A 28 0.88 -42.65 -3.00
CA GLY A 28 1.24 -43.35 -4.24
C GLY A 28 0.14 -43.10 -5.29
N VAL A 29 0.26 -42.02 -6.06
CA VAL A 29 -0.55 -41.74 -7.26
C VAL A 29 0.35 -41.06 -8.31
N ASP A 30 0.24 -41.49 -9.56
CA ASP A 30 1.11 -41.11 -10.68
C ASP A 30 0.97 -39.65 -11.14
N LEU A 31 2.08 -39.13 -11.66
CA LEU A 31 2.12 -38.01 -12.61
C LEU A 31 2.65 -38.53 -13.93
N ALA A 32 1.74 -38.98 -14.79
CA ALA A 32 2.05 -39.42 -16.14
C ALA A 32 1.96 -38.28 -17.15
N ASP A 33 3.11 -38.02 -17.77
CA ASP A 33 3.32 -37.59 -19.14
C ASP A 33 2.84 -36.19 -19.62
N ALA A 34 3.82 -35.33 -19.89
CA ALA A 34 3.77 -34.30 -20.92
C ALA A 34 5.19 -34.16 -21.50
N GLY A 35 5.57 -35.08 -22.38
CA GLY A 35 6.94 -35.20 -22.91
C GLY A 35 7.48 -33.96 -23.63
N ILE A 36 8.77 -33.67 -23.40
CA ILE A 36 9.56 -32.71 -24.18
C ILE A 36 10.51 -33.51 -25.08
N HIS A 37 10.24 -33.54 -26.38
CA HIS A 37 11.21 -34.01 -27.37
C HIS A 37 12.31 -32.98 -27.56
N GLY A 38 13.54 -33.33 -27.19
CA GLY A 38 14.73 -32.55 -27.52
C GLY A 38 15.18 -32.78 -28.96
N HIS A 39 15.46 -31.70 -29.69
CA HIS A 39 16.26 -31.73 -30.91
C HIS A 39 17.39 -30.68 -30.78
N PRO A 40 18.65 -31.03 -31.08
CA PRO A 40 19.75 -30.07 -31.08
C PRO A 40 19.75 -29.21 -32.36
N ASP A 41 20.62 -28.19 -32.36
CA ASP A 41 21.00 -27.31 -33.49
C ASP A 41 19.96 -26.27 -33.98
N VAL A 42 19.92 -25.12 -33.29
CA VAL A 42 19.67 -23.82 -33.94
C VAL A 42 20.71 -22.79 -33.47
N VAL A 43 21.42 -22.21 -34.44
CA VAL A 43 22.45 -21.18 -34.23
C VAL A 43 21.84 -19.89 -33.68
N ALA A 44 22.37 -19.38 -32.57
CA ALA A 44 21.93 -18.13 -31.97
C ALA A 44 22.27 -16.91 -32.85
N ARG A 45 21.25 -16.09 -33.17
CA ARG A 45 21.42 -14.72 -33.67
C ARG A 45 21.24 -13.72 -32.53
N PRO A 46 22.07 -12.68 -32.42
CA PRO A 46 21.95 -11.69 -31.34
C PRO A 46 20.74 -10.78 -31.57
N LEU A 47 19.73 -10.87 -30.69
CA LEU A 47 18.70 -9.84 -30.57
C LEU A 47 19.28 -8.69 -29.72
N GLY A 48 19.36 -7.50 -30.32
CA GLY A 48 19.91 -6.33 -29.65
C GLY A 48 19.03 -5.86 -28.49
N ALA A 49 19.56 -5.94 -27.27
CA ALA A 49 18.91 -5.39 -26.10
C ALA A 49 18.89 -3.84 -26.18
N ARG A 50 17.71 -3.25 -26.37
CA ARG A 50 17.51 -1.82 -26.13
C ARG A 50 17.39 -1.59 -24.63
N VAL A 51 18.45 -1.06 -24.02
CA VAL A 51 18.39 -0.48 -22.67
C VAL A 51 17.54 0.79 -22.75
N LEU A 52 16.33 0.76 -22.20
CA LEU A 52 15.52 1.95 -21.98
C LEU A 52 15.97 2.58 -20.65
N GLY A 53 16.45 3.82 -20.72
CA GLY A 53 17.00 4.52 -19.56
C GLY A 53 15.95 4.80 -18.48
N HIS A 54 16.38 4.73 -17.22
CA HIS A 54 15.53 5.00 -16.07
C HIS A 54 15.08 6.47 -16.03
N GLN A 55 13.76 6.69 -16.14
CA GLN A 55 13.09 7.64 -15.26
C GLN A 55 12.39 6.85 -14.16
N HIS A 56 12.41 7.36 -12.92
CA HIS A 56 11.56 6.83 -11.85
C HIS A 56 10.09 7.23 -12.10
N GLN A 57 9.44 6.53 -13.02
CA GLN A 57 8.01 6.29 -12.91
C GLN A 57 7.83 4.97 -12.19
N ALA A 58 7.12 5.00 -11.06
CA ALA A 58 6.50 3.80 -10.55
C ALA A 58 5.55 3.30 -11.65
N VAL A 59 5.69 2.03 -12.04
CA VAL A 59 4.75 1.40 -12.96
C VAL A 59 3.46 1.16 -12.18
N ASP A 60 2.57 2.15 -12.18
CA ASP A 60 1.18 2.01 -11.74
C ASP A 60 0.58 0.84 -12.55
N GLY A 61 0.40 -0.30 -11.87
CA GLY A 61 -0.19 -1.48 -12.48
C GLY A 61 -1.64 -1.22 -12.84
N GLN A 62 -1.90 -0.82 -14.09
CA GLN A 62 -3.24 -0.75 -14.66
C GLN A 62 -3.80 -2.17 -14.86
N HIS A 63 -4.18 -2.80 -13.74
CA HIS A 63 -5.03 -3.97 -13.72
C HIS A 63 -6.38 -3.55 -13.14
N GLY A 64 -7.29 -3.18 -14.05
CA GLY A 64 -8.71 -3.29 -13.76
C GLY A 64 -9.02 -4.74 -13.39
N PHE A 65 -9.93 -4.93 -12.44
CA PHE A 65 -10.49 -6.25 -12.18
C PHE A 65 -11.22 -6.68 -13.46
N VAL A 66 -10.76 -7.75 -14.09
CA VAL A 66 -11.45 -8.33 -15.25
C VAL A 66 -12.63 -9.13 -14.72
N GLU A 67 -13.82 -8.57 -14.84
CA GLU A 67 -15.06 -9.31 -14.63
C GLU A 67 -15.20 -10.38 -15.73
N ALA A 68 -15.58 -11.59 -15.33
CA ALA A 68 -15.90 -12.65 -16.28
C ALA A 68 -17.36 -12.49 -16.73
N GLU A 69 -17.58 -11.93 -17.92
CA GLU A 69 -18.91 -11.88 -18.55
C GLU A 69 -19.40 -13.31 -18.86
N GLY A 70 -20.34 -13.80 -18.05
CA GLY A 70 -21.09 -15.02 -18.33
C GLY A 70 -22.08 -14.81 -19.46
N GLN A 71 -21.69 -15.15 -20.70
CA GLN A 71 -22.60 -15.12 -21.84
C GLN A 71 -23.76 -16.11 -21.66
N ALA A 72 -24.97 -15.59 -21.50
CA ALA A 72 -26.18 -16.38 -21.59
C ALA A 72 -26.48 -16.71 -23.06
N LEU A 73 -26.40 -17.99 -23.42
CA LEU A 73 -26.88 -18.50 -24.71
C LEU A 73 -28.40 -18.26 -24.83
N GLY A 74 -28.82 -17.70 -25.98
CA GLY A 74 -30.23 -17.40 -26.23
C GLY A 74 -30.98 -18.55 -26.87
N ASP A 75 -32.17 -18.85 -26.35
CA ASP A 75 -33.13 -19.77 -26.98
C ASP A 75 -34.15 -19.03 -27.84
N ARG A 76 -34.47 -19.61 -29.00
CA ARG A 76 -35.47 -19.11 -29.95
C ARG A 76 -36.80 -19.84 -29.82
N ALA A 77 -37.84 -19.10 -29.48
CA ALA A 77 -39.23 -19.33 -29.92
C ALA A 77 -39.95 -17.97 -29.87
N GLY A 78 -40.85 -17.59 -30.78
CA GLY A 78 -41.54 -18.37 -31.81
C GLY A 78 -43.06 -18.20 -31.64
N GLY A 79 -43.62 -17.12 -32.15
CA GLY A 79 -45.05 -16.81 -32.04
C GLY A 79 -45.38 -15.49 -32.73
N ALA A 80 -46.49 -15.43 -33.47
CA ALA A 80 -46.79 -14.36 -34.44
C ALA A 80 -48.19 -13.73 -34.21
N GLN A 81 -48.51 -12.75 -35.07
CA GLN A 81 -49.79 -12.03 -35.23
C GLN A 81 -50.07 -10.90 -34.22
N ALA A 82 -50.90 -9.90 -34.53
CA ALA A 82 -51.17 -9.11 -35.75
C ALA A 82 -52.31 -8.12 -35.40
N GLY A 83 -52.31 -6.90 -35.96
CA GLY A 83 -53.49 -6.02 -35.90
C GLY A 83 -53.17 -4.52 -35.84
N GLU A 84 -53.52 -3.81 -36.91
CA GLU A 84 -54.23 -2.50 -36.97
C GLU A 84 -53.79 -1.34 -36.05
N GLY A 85 -53.76 -0.06 -36.46
CA GLY A 85 -54.23 0.59 -37.69
C GLY A 85 -53.74 2.04 -37.75
N ALA A 86 -54.18 2.82 -38.75
CA ALA A 86 -53.55 4.10 -39.11
C ALA A 86 -54.10 5.37 -38.41
N ARG A 87 -53.21 6.38 -38.33
CA ARG A 87 -53.36 7.87 -38.35
C ARG A 87 -54.74 8.44 -38.78
N PRO A 88 -55.16 9.65 -38.33
CA PRO A 88 -54.38 10.90 -38.54
C PRO A 88 -54.48 12.04 -37.50
N LEU A 89 -53.87 13.18 -37.89
CA LEU A 89 -53.66 14.44 -37.17
C LEU A 89 -54.92 15.33 -37.05
N THR A 90 -54.95 16.21 -36.05
CA THR A 90 -55.59 17.54 -36.16
C THR A 90 -54.85 18.64 -35.36
N GLU A 91 -54.84 19.81 -35.97
CA GLU A 91 -54.55 21.17 -35.49
C GLU A 91 -55.80 21.72 -34.74
N GLY A 92 -55.80 22.74 -33.88
CA GLY A 92 -54.79 23.66 -33.32
C GLY A 92 -55.51 24.79 -32.54
N ASP A 93 -54.78 25.66 -31.83
CA ASP A 93 -55.14 27.04 -31.36
C ASP A 93 -54.27 27.45 -30.15
N ARG A 94 -53.99 28.71 -29.78
CA ARG A 94 -53.76 30.02 -30.45
C ARG A 94 -53.69 31.09 -29.33
N VAL A 95 -52.85 32.13 -29.53
CA VAL A 95 -52.84 33.48 -28.85
C VAL A 95 -52.47 33.44 -27.34
N GLN A 96 -51.87 34.44 -26.66
CA GLN A 96 -51.30 35.79 -26.91
C GLN A 96 -49.90 35.83 -26.24
N VAL A 97 -48.80 36.41 -26.75
CA VAL A 97 -48.42 37.81 -27.12
C VAL A 97 -48.44 38.82 -25.96
N GLY A 98 -47.26 39.40 -25.66
CA GLY A 98 -47.08 40.51 -24.72
C GLY A 98 -45.68 41.15 -24.71
N GLN A 99 -45.36 41.94 -25.75
CA GLN A 99 -44.52 43.18 -25.79
C GLN A 99 -43.14 43.23 -25.07
N ARG A 100 -42.02 43.51 -25.76
CA ARG A 100 -41.46 44.85 -26.16
C ARG A 100 -41.12 45.74 -24.93
N GLU A 101 -40.02 46.50 -24.86
CA GLU A 101 -38.94 46.90 -25.81
C GLU A 101 -37.68 47.31 -24.98
N ALA A 102 -36.46 46.96 -25.39
CA ALA A 102 -35.44 47.84 -26.02
C ALA A 102 -34.94 49.06 -25.19
N GLY A 103 -33.62 49.17 -25.02
CA GLY A 103 -32.94 50.35 -24.46
C GLY A 103 -31.46 50.09 -24.14
N GLY A 104 -30.54 50.66 -24.92
CA GLY A 104 -29.09 50.47 -24.75
C GLY A 104 -28.39 51.57 -23.94
N GLY A 105 -27.13 51.35 -23.57
CA GLY A 105 -26.29 52.35 -22.93
C GLY A 105 -24.84 51.90 -22.77
N GLN A 106 -23.93 52.47 -23.58
CA GLN A 106 -22.49 52.38 -23.36
C GLN A 106 -22.04 53.42 -22.32
N GLN A 107 -21.09 53.05 -21.46
CA GLN A 107 -19.99 53.94 -21.06
C GLN A 107 -18.85 53.16 -20.41
N GLY A 108 -17.61 53.64 -20.60
CA GLY A 108 -16.38 52.98 -20.17
C GLY A 108 -15.93 53.35 -18.74
N PRO A 109 -14.81 52.78 -18.29
CA PRO A 109 -14.28 52.95 -16.94
C PRO A 109 -13.31 54.13 -16.83
N ASP A 110 -13.11 54.70 -15.63
CA ASP A 110 -11.79 55.27 -15.28
C ASP A 110 -11.46 55.41 -13.77
N PHE A 111 -10.15 55.51 -13.51
CA PHE A 111 -9.37 55.77 -12.27
C PHE A 111 -10.01 55.92 -10.86
N GLY A 112 -9.33 55.52 -9.76
CA GLY A 112 -8.01 54.88 -9.67
C GLY A 112 -7.36 54.83 -8.26
N GLN A 113 -6.24 54.10 -8.20
CA GLN A 113 -5.05 54.22 -7.32
C GLN A 113 -5.18 54.47 -5.79
N HIS A 114 -4.54 53.59 -4.99
CA HIS A 114 -3.41 53.99 -4.14
C HIS A 114 -2.50 52.81 -3.70
N ALA A 115 -1.19 53.00 -3.93
CA ALA A 115 0.02 52.58 -3.19
C ALA A 115 0.05 51.20 -2.45
N ARG A 116 0.88 50.21 -2.81
CA ARG A 116 2.37 50.14 -2.76
C ARG A 116 3.05 50.53 -1.43
N ARG A 117 3.42 49.52 -0.62
CA ARG A 117 4.58 49.35 0.30
C ARG A 117 4.58 47.87 0.73
N GLY A 118 5.69 47.17 0.98
CA GLY A 118 7.12 47.46 0.84
C GLY A 118 7.93 46.15 0.99
N LEU A 119 9.20 46.14 0.57
CA LEU A 119 10.09 44.96 0.58
C LEU A 119 10.71 44.69 1.97
N GLY A 120 11.06 43.42 2.22
CA GLY A 120 11.85 42.97 3.38
C GLY A 120 11.16 41.83 4.16
N ALA A 121 11.82 40.73 4.54
CA ALA A 121 13.22 40.36 4.38
C ALA A 121 13.38 38.83 4.29
N ALA A 122 14.50 38.36 3.72
CA ALA A 122 14.82 36.94 3.65
C ALA A 122 15.00 36.34 5.06
N ARG A 123 14.19 35.35 5.42
CA ARG A 123 14.45 34.51 6.59
C ARG A 123 15.31 33.32 6.18
N ARG A 124 16.56 33.39 6.62
CA ARG A 124 17.55 32.31 6.61
C ARG A 124 17.01 31.16 7.46
N LEU A 125 16.90 29.96 6.88
CA LEU A 125 16.58 28.74 7.64
C LEU A 125 17.81 28.38 8.49
N GLU A 126 17.69 28.50 9.81
CA GLU A 126 18.72 28.06 10.75
C GLU A 126 18.47 26.60 11.15
N HIS A 127 19.50 25.76 11.03
CA HIS A 127 19.43 24.38 11.48
C HIS A 127 19.37 24.32 13.02
N HIS A 128 18.22 23.94 13.56
CA HIS A 128 18.12 23.55 14.98
C HIS A 128 18.83 22.21 15.21
N ARG A 129 20.11 22.27 15.60
CA ARG A 129 20.81 21.16 16.26
C ARG A 129 20.36 21.10 17.72
N LEU A 130 19.72 20.00 18.11
CA LEU A 130 19.46 19.67 19.52
C LEU A 130 20.77 19.21 20.20
N PRO A 131 21.18 19.81 21.34
CA PRO A 131 22.35 19.37 22.08
C PRO A 131 21.97 18.34 23.16
N TRP A 132 22.51 17.12 23.06
CA TRP A 132 22.54 16.19 24.19
C TRP A 132 23.42 16.76 25.31
N ARG A 133 22.85 16.97 26.50
CA ARG A 133 23.60 17.32 27.71
C ARG A 133 23.84 16.09 28.57
N HIS A 134 25.11 15.77 28.81
CA HIS A 134 25.52 15.01 29.99
C HIS A 134 25.59 15.95 31.19
N GLU A 135 24.89 15.64 32.28
CA GLU A 135 25.15 16.26 33.58
C GLU A 135 26.33 15.56 34.27
N GLY A 136 27.46 16.26 34.35
CA GLY A 136 28.58 15.87 35.22
C GLY A 136 28.64 16.82 36.41
N GLN A 137 28.18 16.37 37.58
CA GLN A 137 28.40 17.10 38.83
C GLN A 137 29.83 16.88 39.33
N GLY A 138 30.64 17.94 39.31
CA GLY A 138 31.96 17.94 39.91
C GLY A 138 31.98 18.62 41.27
N HIS A 139 32.43 17.92 42.30
CA HIS A 139 32.88 18.55 43.55
C HIS A 139 34.38 18.32 43.74
N ARG A 140 35.15 19.42 43.68
CA ARG A 140 36.53 19.47 44.17
C ARG A 140 36.52 19.67 45.68
N LEU A 141 37.35 18.93 46.40
CA LEU A 141 38.08 19.38 47.59
C LEU A 141 39.34 18.52 47.68
N GLY A 142 40.48 19.11 48.06
CA GLY A 142 41.73 18.38 48.15
C GLY A 142 42.57 18.82 49.35
N ARG A 143 43.26 17.86 49.98
CA ARG A 143 44.51 18.11 50.71
C ARG A 143 45.28 16.83 51.05
N ALA A 144 46.57 16.87 50.70
CA ALA A 144 47.70 16.47 51.54
C ALA A 144 47.94 15.00 52.02
N VAL A 145 49.03 14.43 51.48
CA VAL A 145 50.24 13.95 52.21
C VAL A 145 50.43 12.46 52.56
N ASN A 146 51.69 12.05 52.34
CA ASN A 146 52.47 10.88 52.79
C ASN A 146 52.22 9.48 52.19
N GLY A 147 53.12 9.16 51.25
CA GLY A 147 53.30 7.83 50.70
C GLY A 147 54.06 6.83 51.61
N LYS A 148 54.27 5.65 51.03
CA LYS A 148 55.36 4.72 51.38
C LYS A 148 55.75 3.95 50.11
N GLN A 149 57.05 3.76 49.91
CA GLN A 149 57.60 3.04 48.76
C GLN A 149 57.67 1.53 49.04
N HIS A 150 57.33 0.71 48.06
CA HIS A 150 57.82 -0.67 47.99
C HIS A 150 58.45 -0.91 46.61
N ARG A 151 59.75 -1.21 46.61
CA ARG A 151 60.52 -1.57 45.41
C ARG A 151 60.45 -3.08 45.21
N HIS A 152 59.95 -3.53 44.07
CA HIS A 152 60.25 -4.87 43.56
C HIS A 152 61.16 -4.75 42.33
N ARG A 153 62.35 -5.35 42.43
CA ARG A 153 63.24 -5.56 41.27
C ARG A 153 62.78 -6.82 40.55
N VAL A 154 62.56 -6.73 39.24
CA VAL A 154 62.43 -7.90 38.36
C VAL A 154 63.61 -7.91 37.41
N SER A 155 64.30 -9.05 37.36
CA SER A 155 65.44 -9.29 36.46
C SER A 155 64.92 -9.68 35.07
N VAL A 156 65.41 -9.05 34.01
CA VAL A 156 65.05 -9.40 32.63
C VAL A 156 66.01 -10.49 32.13
N ALA A 157 65.50 -11.71 31.96
CA ALA A 157 66.25 -12.80 31.36
C ALA A 157 66.13 -12.74 29.82
N SER A 158 67.27 -12.60 29.14
CA SER A 158 67.42 -12.41 27.69
C SER A 158 67.24 -13.71 26.87
N GLY A 159 66.08 -14.37 27.00
CA GLY A 159 65.78 -15.64 26.31
C GLY A 159 64.74 -15.60 25.18
N VAL A 160 63.84 -14.62 25.15
CA VAL A 160 62.57 -14.71 24.38
C VAL A 160 62.69 -14.28 22.91
N MET A 161 63.75 -13.54 22.54
CA MET A 161 63.83 -12.85 21.24
C MET A 161 63.94 -13.77 20.00
N ARG A 162 64.34 -15.04 20.16
CA ARG A 162 64.52 -15.97 19.02
C ARG A 162 63.28 -16.77 18.62
N SER A 163 62.29 -16.93 19.51
CA SER A 163 61.08 -17.71 19.21
C SER A 163 60.00 -16.92 18.47
N LEU A 164 60.03 -15.58 18.57
CA LEU A 164 59.06 -14.69 17.92
C LEU A 164 59.21 -14.58 16.40
N VAL A 165 60.40 -14.84 15.85
CA VAL A 165 60.66 -14.70 14.39
C VAL A 165 60.09 -15.89 13.60
N LEU A 166 60.09 -17.11 14.16
CA LEU A 166 59.46 -18.27 13.51
C LEU A 166 57.93 -18.28 13.65
N ALA A 167 57.38 -17.75 14.75
CA ALA A 167 55.93 -17.63 14.91
C ALA A 167 55.30 -16.63 13.92
N LEU A 168 56.04 -15.58 13.53
CA LEU A 168 55.57 -14.58 12.58
C LEU A 168 55.54 -15.07 11.12
N GLY A 169 56.35 -16.10 10.79
CA GLY A 169 56.43 -16.65 9.44
C GLY A 169 55.26 -17.57 9.04
N PHE A 170 54.53 -18.13 10.01
CA PHE A 170 53.46 -19.11 9.77
C PHE A 170 52.03 -18.53 9.88
N ALA A 171 51.89 -17.28 10.34
CA ALA A 171 50.59 -16.62 10.56
C ALA A 171 50.06 -15.84 9.34
N LEU A 172 50.78 -15.86 8.21
CA LEU A 172 50.51 -15.03 7.03
C LEU A 172 49.97 -15.79 5.80
N THR A 173 49.66 -17.08 5.94
CA THR A 173 48.96 -17.88 4.92
C THR A 173 47.52 -18.18 5.32
N LEU A 174 46.79 -17.15 5.79
CA LEU A 174 45.34 -17.17 5.63
C LEU A 174 45.08 -17.02 4.13
N PRO A 175 44.34 -17.93 3.47
CA PRO A 175 43.91 -17.68 2.11
C PRO A 175 43.02 -16.44 2.13
N LEU A 176 43.46 -15.36 1.48
CA LEU A 176 42.51 -14.41 0.94
C LEU A 176 41.72 -15.19 -0.11
N GLU A 177 40.53 -15.67 0.26
CA GLU A 177 39.50 -15.96 -0.74
C GLU A 177 39.27 -14.64 -1.48
N ALA A 178 39.83 -14.56 -2.68
CA ALA A 178 39.54 -13.45 -3.57
C ALA A 178 38.05 -13.52 -3.86
N ALA A 179 37.29 -12.58 -3.30
CA ALA A 179 35.85 -12.46 -3.54
C ALA A 179 35.61 -12.57 -5.04
N GLU A 180 34.80 -13.55 -5.47
CA GLU A 180 34.66 -13.85 -6.89
C GLU A 180 34.28 -12.56 -7.63
N PRO A 181 35.07 -12.14 -8.63
CA PRO A 181 34.79 -10.91 -9.34
C PRO A 181 33.43 -11.07 -10.04
N LEU A 182 32.59 -10.03 -9.95
CA LEU A 182 31.30 -10.00 -10.66
C LEU A 182 31.49 -10.48 -12.11
N PRO A 183 30.62 -11.37 -12.64
CA PRO A 183 30.75 -11.82 -14.01
C PRO A 183 30.85 -10.64 -14.99
N LEU A 184 31.68 -10.76 -16.03
CA LEU A 184 31.94 -9.66 -16.97
C LEU A 184 30.65 -9.10 -17.59
N SER A 185 29.65 -9.95 -17.84
CA SER A 185 28.31 -9.53 -18.29
C SER A 185 27.60 -8.60 -17.30
N VAL A 186 27.73 -8.84 -15.99
CA VAL A 186 27.19 -7.99 -14.92
C VAL A 186 27.97 -6.68 -14.83
N GLN A 187 29.31 -6.73 -14.93
CA GLN A 187 30.12 -5.50 -14.95
C GLN A 187 29.78 -4.59 -16.13
N VAL A 188 29.63 -5.16 -17.33
CA VAL A 188 29.21 -4.41 -18.54
C VAL A 188 27.80 -3.85 -18.38
N ALA A 189 26.85 -4.63 -17.83
CA ALA A 189 25.50 -4.16 -17.59
C ALA A 189 25.44 -2.99 -16.58
N LEU A 190 26.22 -3.07 -15.49
CA LEU A 190 26.36 -1.99 -14.50
C LEU A 190 26.94 -0.71 -15.14
N GLN A 191 28.00 -0.84 -15.94
CA GLN A 191 28.59 0.29 -16.67
C GLN A 191 27.61 0.93 -17.66
N GLN A 192 26.86 0.12 -18.42
CA GLN A 192 25.83 0.59 -19.35
C GLN A 192 24.66 1.28 -18.64
N ALA A 193 24.27 0.79 -17.47
CA ALA A 193 23.24 1.40 -16.62
C ALA A 193 23.76 2.61 -15.79
N GLN A 194 25.06 2.89 -15.84
CA GLN A 194 25.74 3.89 -15.01
C GLN A 194 25.56 3.66 -13.49
N VAL A 195 25.44 2.39 -13.08
CA VAL A 195 25.26 1.97 -11.68
C VAL A 195 26.59 1.52 -11.10
N ASP A 196 26.92 2.01 -9.90
CA ASP A 196 28.12 1.59 -9.18
C ASP A 196 28.02 0.15 -8.65
N ALA A 197 29.09 -0.64 -8.77
CA ALA A 197 29.12 -2.03 -8.34
C ALA A 197 29.04 -2.20 -6.80
N GLY A 198 29.43 -1.18 -6.04
CA GLY A 198 29.22 -1.06 -4.59
C GLY A 198 27.77 -0.69 -4.21
N SER A 199 26.88 -0.47 -5.18
CA SER A 199 25.43 -0.34 -4.95
C SER A 199 24.67 -1.65 -5.21
N LEU A 200 25.32 -2.66 -5.82
CA LEU A 200 24.74 -3.99 -6.06
C LEU A 200 25.01 -4.93 -4.87
N GLY A 201 23.98 -5.69 -4.47
CA GLY A 201 24.10 -6.94 -3.70
C GLY A 201 23.53 -8.08 -4.54
N LEU A 202 24.19 -9.23 -4.55
CA LEU A 202 23.79 -10.36 -5.38
C LEU A 202 24.16 -11.68 -4.72
N VAL A 203 23.16 -12.55 -4.55
CA VAL A 203 23.34 -13.94 -4.15
C VAL A 203 22.65 -14.82 -5.18
N VAL A 204 23.37 -15.81 -5.72
CA VAL A 204 22.82 -16.84 -6.60
C VAL A 204 23.15 -18.18 -5.99
N GLN A 205 22.13 -18.90 -5.51
CA GLN A 205 22.28 -20.19 -4.84
C GLN A 205 21.27 -21.18 -5.41
N ALA A 206 21.71 -22.42 -5.62
CA ALA A 206 20.80 -23.51 -5.99
C ALA A 206 20.12 -24.02 -4.70
N LEU A 207 18.83 -24.39 -4.78
CA LEU A 207 18.05 -24.77 -3.59
C LEU A 207 18.55 -26.07 -2.92
N ASP A 208 19.29 -26.88 -3.66
CA ASP A 208 19.91 -28.15 -3.29
C ASP A 208 21.41 -28.03 -2.92
N ASP A 209 22.00 -26.84 -3.01
CA ASP A 209 23.40 -26.59 -2.62
C ASP A 209 23.48 -25.68 -1.38
N ALA A 210 24.33 -26.07 -0.43
CA ALA A 210 24.58 -25.30 0.78
C ALA A 210 25.45 -24.04 0.53
N ARG A 211 26.12 -23.93 -0.63
CA ARG A 211 26.94 -22.77 -0.99
C ARG A 211 26.34 -21.98 -2.16
N PRO A 212 26.41 -20.64 -2.12
CA PRO A 212 26.06 -19.82 -3.28
C PRO A 212 27.09 -20.03 -4.40
N ARG A 213 26.61 -20.03 -5.64
CA ARG A 213 27.43 -20.01 -6.87
C ARG A 213 27.96 -18.61 -7.20
N LEU A 214 27.42 -17.58 -6.53
CA LEU A 214 27.89 -16.21 -6.57
C LEU A 214 27.38 -15.50 -5.32
N ALA A 215 28.28 -14.86 -4.57
CA ALA A 215 27.95 -14.01 -3.44
C ALA A 215 28.75 -12.70 -3.52
N TRP A 216 28.09 -11.64 -3.97
CA TRP A 216 28.66 -10.29 -4.05
C TRP A 216 27.96 -9.38 -3.06
N ARG A 217 28.70 -8.89 -2.06
CA ARG A 217 28.17 -8.01 -1.00
C ARG A 217 26.92 -8.57 -0.31
N ALA A 218 26.86 -9.89 -0.12
CA ALA A 218 25.70 -10.60 0.42
C ALA A 218 25.22 -10.05 1.78
N ASP A 219 26.16 -9.75 2.68
CA ASP A 219 25.88 -9.25 4.03
C ASP A 219 25.76 -7.71 4.11
N SER A 220 25.78 -7.00 2.98
CA SER A 220 25.62 -5.54 2.99
C SER A 220 24.16 -5.14 3.16
N ALA A 221 23.86 -4.36 4.20
CA ALA A 221 22.55 -3.77 4.38
C ALA A 221 22.18 -2.84 3.21
N MET A 222 20.96 -3.00 2.68
CA MET A 222 20.41 -2.22 1.56
C MET A 222 18.94 -1.92 1.81
N ASN A 223 18.36 -0.95 1.09
CA ASN A 223 16.92 -0.74 1.08
C ASN A 223 16.25 -1.84 0.22
N PRO A 224 15.46 -2.76 0.80
CA PRO A 224 14.77 -3.82 0.05
C PRO A 224 13.57 -3.30 -0.79
N ALA A 225 13.11 -2.07 -0.53
CA ALA A 225 11.84 -1.54 -1.05
C ALA A 225 10.71 -2.58 -0.87
N SER A 226 9.94 -2.87 -1.92
CA SER A 226 8.85 -3.85 -1.86
C SER A 226 9.28 -5.31 -1.63
N LEU A 227 10.57 -5.66 -1.68
CA LEU A 227 11.02 -7.01 -1.32
C LEU A 227 10.78 -7.33 0.17
N THR A 228 10.61 -6.32 1.03
CA THR A 228 10.13 -6.52 2.42
C THR A 228 8.84 -7.33 2.50
N LYS A 229 7.96 -7.22 1.49
CA LYS A 229 6.69 -7.96 1.43
C LYS A 229 6.88 -9.48 1.38
N LEU A 230 8.05 -9.98 0.98
CA LEU A 230 8.40 -11.41 1.07
C LEU A 230 8.58 -11.88 2.53
N VAL A 231 9.15 -11.03 3.39
CA VAL A 231 9.28 -11.30 4.83
C VAL A 231 7.90 -11.23 5.50
N THR A 232 7.09 -10.23 5.14
CA THR A 232 5.68 -10.13 5.57
C THR A 232 4.88 -11.37 5.18
N ALA A 233 5.04 -11.84 3.94
CA ALA A 233 4.39 -13.05 3.43
C ALA A 233 4.79 -14.31 4.20
N MET A 234 6.08 -14.47 4.50
CA MET A 234 6.60 -15.59 5.27
C MET A 234 6.06 -15.60 6.70
N ALA A 235 6.11 -14.45 7.40
CA ALA A 235 5.58 -14.31 8.76
C ALA A 235 4.06 -14.57 8.81
N ALA A 236 3.30 -14.11 7.82
CA ALA A 236 1.87 -14.35 7.73
C ALA A 236 1.53 -15.83 7.49
N LEU A 237 2.27 -16.52 6.62
CA LEU A 237 2.08 -17.96 6.37
C LEU A 237 2.37 -18.80 7.62
N ASP A 238 3.43 -18.48 8.35
CA ASP A 238 3.83 -19.17 9.58
C ASP A 238 2.85 -18.93 10.74
N THR A 239 2.41 -17.67 10.93
CA THR A 239 1.56 -17.28 12.07
C THR A 239 0.07 -17.55 11.84
N LEU A 240 -0.47 -17.20 10.67
CA LEU A 240 -1.91 -17.32 10.37
C LEU A 240 -2.27 -18.71 9.84
N GLY A 241 -1.31 -19.40 9.21
CA GLY A 241 -1.50 -20.65 8.50
C GLY A 241 -2.15 -20.48 7.11
N PRO A 242 -1.90 -21.40 6.17
CA PRO A 242 -2.36 -21.28 4.78
C PRO A 242 -3.88 -21.35 4.61
N ALA A 243 -4.61 -21.86 5.61
CA ALA A 243 -6.06 -21.96 5.62
C ALA A 243 -6.76 -20.69 6.16
N TRP A 244 -6.01 -19.65 6.54
CA TRP A 244 -6.59 -18.42 7.07
C TRP A 244 -7.49 -17.72 6.07
N GLN A 245 -8.63 -17.23 6.56
CA GLN A 245 -9.56 -16.38 5.83
C GLN A 245 -9.99 -15.23 6.74
N TRP A 246 -9.92 -13.99 6.27
CA TRP A 246 -10.47 -12.86 7.04
C TRP A 246 -11.99 -13.00 7.14
N GLN A 247 -12.58 -12.40 8.17
CA GLN A 247 -14.01 -12.46 8.44
C GLN A 247 -14.48 -11.13 8.99
N THR A 248 -15.63 -10.63 8.52
CA THR A 248 -16.26 -9.42 9.06
C THR A 248 -17.56 -9.84 9.77
N PRO A 249 -17.55 -10.00 11.11
CA PRO A 249 -18.76 -10.20 11.89
C PRO A 249 -19.70 -9.00 11.78
N VAL A 250 -21.00 -9.27 11.67
CA VAL A 250 -22.06 -8.27 11.51
C VAL A 250 -23.27 -8.61 12.38
N TRP A 251 -23.82 -7.61 13.06
CA TRP A 251 -25.00 -7.72 13.93
C TRP A 251 -26.10 -6.79 13.46
N LEU A 252 -27.33 -7.31 13.34
CA LEU A 252 -28.53 -6.49 13.45
C LEU A 252 -28.78 -6.24 14.94
N THR A 253 -28.79 -4.97 15.35
CA THR A 253 -28.86 -4.61 16.78
C THR A 253 -30.29 -4.39 17.25
N GLU A 254 -30.55 -4.58 18.55
CA GLU A 254 -31.91 -4.54 19.14
C GLU A 254 -32.63 -3.19 18.94
N ASP A 255 -31.87 -2.10 18.83
CA ASP A 255 -32.36 -0.76 18.48
C ASP A 255 -32.65 -0.56 16.98
N GLY A 256 -32.62 -1.63 16.19
CA GLY A 256 -32.85 -1.63 14.74
C GLY A 256 -31.69 -1.05 13.92
N GLY A 257 -30.49 -0.99 14.50
CA GLY A 257 -29.26 -0.58 13.83
C GLY A 257 -28.48 -1.75 13.23
N LEU A 258 -27.24 -1.46 12.83
CA LEU A 258 -26.29 -2.44 12.29
C LEU A 258 -24.92 -2.22 12.94
N SER A 259 -24.21 -3.27 13.33
CA SER A 259 -22.80 -3.20 13.75
C SER A 259 -21.93 -4.04 12.84
N LEU A 260 -20.78 -3.51 12.43
CA LEU A 260 -19.75 -4.20 11.66
C LEU A 260 -18.45 -4.21 12.47
N GLN A 261 -17.82 -5.38 12.61
CA GLN A 261 -16.50 -5.50 13.23
C GLN A 261 -15.40 -5.67 12.20
N GLY A 262 -14.46 -4.73 12.22
CA GLY A 262 -13.21 -4.81 11.48
C GLY A 262 -12.28 -5.88 12.06
N SER A 263 -11.74 -6.72 11.19
CA SER A 263 -10.76 -7.76 11.54
C SER A 263 -9.44 -7.64 10.77
N GLY A 264 -9.34 -6.67 9.85
CA GLY A 264 -8.22 -6.49 8.94
C GLY A 264 -8.44 -6.98 7.51
N ASP A 265 -9.68 -7.27 7.08
CA ASP A 265 -9.96 -7.69 5.68
C ASP A 265 -9.37 -6.65 4.70
N PRO A 266 -8.37 -7.02 3.87
CA PRO A 266 -7.72 -6.10 2.94
C PRO A 266 -8.54 -5.82 1.67
N ARG A 267 -9.70 -6.48 1.50
CA ARG A 267 -10.48 -6.55 0.26
C ARG A 267 -11.99 -6.41 0.50
N LEU A 268 -12.43 -5.66 1.51
CA LEU A 268 -13.87 -5.41 1.74
C LEU A 268 -14.40 -4.32 0.76
N THR A 269 -14.60 -4.72 -0.50
CA THR A 269 -15.00 -3.86 -1.62
C THR A 269 -16.49 -3.46 -1.60
N PRO A 270 -16.94 -2.46 -2.38
CA PRO A 270 -18.33 -2.03 -2.44
C PRO A 270 -19.29 -3.15 -2.86
N GLU A 271 -18.89 -4.03 -3.77
CA GLU A 271 -19.70 -5.15 -4.26
C GLU A 271 -19.91 -6.20 -3.17
N ARG A 272 -18.85 -6.48 -2.38
CA ARG A 272 -18.91 -7.40 -1.24
C ARG A 272 -19.73 -6.82 -0.10
N LEU A 273 -19.61 -5.52 0.14
CA LEU A 273 -20.43 -4.78 1.09
C LEU A 273 -21.91 -4.80 0.67
N TRP A 274 -22.22 -4.52 -0.59
CA TRP A 274 -23.57 -4.58 -1.16
C TRP A 274 -24.15 -5.98 -1.02
N ALA A 275 -23.42 -7.01 -1.45
CA ALA A 275 -23.87 -8.40 -1.34
C ALA A 275 -24.04 -8.84 0.12
N GLY A 276 -23.18 -8.37 1.02
CA GLY A 276 -23.30 -8.56 2.47
C GLY A 276 -24.58 -7.95 3.03
N LEU A 277 -24.84 -6.68 2.72
CA LEU A 277 -26.04 -5.95 3.13
C LEU A 277 -27.32 -6.57 2.56
N LYS A 278 -27.34 -6.96 1.27
CA LYS A 278 -28.49 -7.64 0.66
C LYS A 278 -28.82 -8.98 1.34
N ARG A 279 -27.80 -9.75 1.76
CA ARG A 279 -28.00 -11.02 2.48
C ARG A 279 -28.58 -10.86 3.88
N LEU A 280 -28.61 -9.65 4.47
CA LEU A 280 -29.30 -9.40 5.74
C LEU A 280 -30.83 -9.50 5.63
N GLY A 281 -31.39 -9.39 4.41
CA GLY A 281 -32.84 -9.48 4.18
C GLY A 281 -33.66 -8.31 4.72
N VAL A 282 -33.04 -7.25 5.25
CA VAL A 282 -33.71 -6.06 5.77
C VAL A 282 -34.07 -5.07 4.65
N THR A 283 -35.16 -4.33 4.84
CA THR A 283 -35.58 -3.23 3.95
C THR A 283 -35.42 -1.85 4.61
N GLU A 284 -35.26 -1.80 5.93
CA GLU A 284 -35.06 -0.58 6.71
C GLU A 284 -34.09 -0.86 7.88
N LEU A 285 -33.21 0.10 8.17
CA LEU A 285 -32.48 0.22 9.42
C LEU A 285 -32.92 1.50 10.13
N ARG A 286 -33.41 1.36 11.37
CA ARG A 286 -33.93 2.47 12.19
C ARG A 286 -32.91 3.03 13.18
N GLY A 287 -31.93 2.22 13.57
CA GLY A 287 -30.85 2.61 14.47
C GLY A 287 -29.59 3.12 13.74
N PRO A 288 -28.52 3.41 14.49
CA PRO A 288 -27.25 3.85 13.93
C PRO A 288 -26.46 2.69 13.29
N LEU A 289 -25.46 3.05 12.50
CA LEU A 289 -24.42 2.12 12.03
C LEU A 289 -23.22 2.21 12.98
N ARG A 290 -22.82 1.09 13.57
CA ARG A 290 -21.75 1.00 14.58
C ARG A 290 -20.52 0.34 13.99
N LEU A 291 -19.43 1.09 13.89
CA LEU A 291 -18.16 0.60 13.34
C LEU A 291 -17.20 0.25 14.48
N ASP A 292 -16.87 -1.03 14.59
CA ASP A 292 -15.80 -1.46 15.50
C ASP A 292 -14.48 -1.53 14.72
N ARG A 293 -13.63 -0.53 14.95
CA ARG A 293 -12.29 -0.41 14.37
C ARG A 293 -11.18 -0.90 15.33
N SER A 294 -11.53 -1.41 16.51
CA SER A 294 -10.58 -1.60 17.63
C SER A 294 -9.59 -2.77 17.50
N ALA A 295 -9.74 -3.63 16.48
CA ALA A 295 -8.86 -4.78 16.31
C ALA A 295 -7.41 -4.41 15.96
N PHE A 296 -7.17 -3.22 15.39
CA PHE A 296 -5.86 -2.64 15.14
C PHE A 296 -5.72 -1.32 15.88
N SER A 297 -4.48 -0.93 16.21
CA SER A 297 -4.18 0.38 16.80
C SER A 297 -3.04 1.04 16.02
N PRO A 298 -3.22 1.31 14.70
CA PRO A 298 -2.19 1.92 13.87
C PRO A 298 -1.77 3.28 14.46
N GLY A 299 -0.49 3.60 14.36
CA GLY A 299 0.01 4.92 14.70
C GLY A 299 -0.54 5.99 13.76
N THR A 300 -0.55 7.25 14.18
CA THR A 300 -0.86 8.38 13.31
C THR A 300 0.37 8.74 12.49
N VAL A 301 0.39 8.36 11.20
CA VAL A 301 1.41 8.73 10.21
C VAL A 301 0.78 9.75 9.25
N ASP A 302 1.53 10.78 8.81
CA ASP A 302 1.06 11.65 7.74
C ASP A 302 1.22 10.88 6.41
N PRO A 303 0.16 10.69 5.60
CA PRO A 303 0.28 10.03 4.30
C PRO A 303 1.27 10.70 3.33
N ALA A 304 1.69 11.94 3.60
CA ALA A 304 2.72 12.64 2.84
C ALA A 304 4.17 12.35 3.30
N ASP A 305 4.40 11.74 4.46
CA ASP A 305 5.74 11.60 5.07
C ASP A 305 6.74 10.82 4.20
N PHE A 306 6.26 9.89 3.37
CA PHE A 306 7.11 9.03 2.54
C PHE A 306 7.64 9.70 1.27
N ASP A 307 6.75 10.29 0.46
CA ASP A 307 7.07 10.82 -0.87
C ASP A 307 6.40 12.17 -1.21
N GLY A 308 5.74 12.79 -0.22
CA GLY A 308 5.01 14.05 -0.40
C GLY A 308 3.66 13.93 -1.12
N GLU A 309 3.18 12.70 -1.38
CA GLU A 309 2.02 12.43 -2.22
C GLU A 309 0.88 11.74 -1.44
N PRO A 310 0.24 12.42 -0.47
CA PRO A 310 -0.72 11.82 0.47
C PRO A 310 -1.96 11.19 -0.18
N TRP A 311 -2.20 11.47 -1.46
CA TRP A 311 -3.37 11.00 -2.21
C TRP A 311 -3.09 9.75 -3.06
N ARG A 312 -1.86 9.22 -3.05
CA ARG A 312 -1.53 7.96 -3.72
C ARG A 312 -2.20 6.78 -3.01
N PRO A 313 -2.80 5.82 -3.74
CA PRO A 313 -3.34 4.60 -3.16
C PRO A 313 -2.36 3.81 -2.28
N GLY A 314 -1.06 3.92 -2.54
CA GLY A 314 0.01 3.26 -1.77
C GLY A 314 0.34 3.92 -0.42
N ASN A 315 -0.24 5.08 -0.10
CA ASN A 315 -0.02 5.85 1.14
C ASN A 315 -1.27 5.87 2.06
N VAL A 316 -2.35 5.17 1.67
CA VAL A 316 -3.53 4.98 2.51
C VAL A 316 -3.12 4.23 3.78
N GLN A 317 -3.60 4.70 4.92
CA GLN A 317 -3.33 4.09 6.21
C GLN A 317 -4.19 2.83 6.45
N PRO A 318 -3.63 1.79 7.10
CA PRO A 318 -4.31 0.53 7.35
C PRO A 318 -5.37 0.66 8.45
N GLU A 319 -6.46 -0.09 8.37
CA GLU A 319 -7.55 -0.06 9.35
C GLU A 319 -8.19 -1.44 9.53
N ALA A 320 -8.62 -1.75 10.75
CA ALA A 320 -9.36 -2.98 11.03
C ALA A 320 -10.62 -3.13 10.17
N LEU A 321 -11.34 -2.02 9.92
CA LEU A 321 -12.52 -1.96 9.05
C LEU A 321 -12.23 -1.13 7.78
N LEU A 322 -11.26 -1.59 7.00
CA LEU A 322 -10.85 -0.97 5.74
C LEU A 322 -11.88 -1.23 4.62
N LEU A 323 -12.84 -0.32 4.45
CA LEU A 323 -13.78 -0.39 3.33
C LEU A 323 -13.12 0.15 2.04
N ASN A 324 -13.15 -0.66 0.96
CA ASN A 324 -12.66 -0.34 -0.37
C ASN A 324 -11.26 0.34 -0.44
N GLY A 325 -10.37 0.01 0.51
CA GLY A 325 -9.05 0.65 0.60
C GLY A 325 -9.09 2.18 0.74
N LYS A 326 -10.21 2.77 1.15
CA LYS A 326 -10.47 4.23 1.12
C LYS A 326 -10.18 4.90 -0.24
N LEU A 327 -10.33 4.17 -1.33
CA LEU A 327 -10.07 4.66 -2.68
C LEU A 327 -11.32 5.21 -3.35
N VAL A 328 -11.13 6.21 -4.20
CA VAL A 328 -12.09 6.62 -5.22
C VAL A 328 -11.40 6.59 -6.57
N ARG A 329 -12.04 5.95 -7.54
CA ARG A 329 -11.62 5.86 -8.94
C ARG A 329 -12.31 6.96 -9.72
N TYR A 330 -11.54 7.85 -10.33
CA TYR A 330 -12.06 8.87 -11.23
C TYR A 330 -11.87 8.43 -12.67
N THR A 331 -12.96 8.04 -13.33
CA THR A 331 -12.97 7.73 -14.76
C THR A 331 -13.21 9.01 -15.54
N VAL A 332 -12.31 9.32 -16.47
CA VAL A 332 -12.35 10.51 -17.34
C VAL A 332 -12.64 10.04 -18.76
N ARG A 333 -13.79 10.43 -19.30
CA ARG A 333 -14.24 10.04 -20.66
C ARG A 333 -14.57 11.26 -21.50
N VAL A 334 -14.03 11.31 -22.72
CA VAL A 334 -14.33 12.36 -23.70
C VAL A 334 -15.80 12.25 -24.17
N ASP A 335 -16.46 13.39 -24.27
CA ASP A 335 -17.88 13.57 -24.58
C ASP A 335 -18.06 14.84 -25.44
N GLY A 336 -17.68 14.74 -26.71
CA GLY A 336 -17.63 15.88 -27.63
C GLY A 336 -16.54 16.89 -27.24
N ALA A 337 -16.95 18.14 -26.97
CA ALA A 337 -16.06 19.24 -26.58
C ALA A 337 -15.67 19.24 -25.09
N LEU A 338 -16.18 18.28 -24.30
CA LEU A 338 -15.95 18.15 -22.87
C LEU A 338 -15.38 16.77 -22.54
N ALA A 339 -14.71 16.64 -21.40
CA ALA A 339 -14.42 15.36 -20.77
C ALA A 339 -15.19 15.29 -19.45
N ARG A 340 -15.97 14.22 -19.29
CA ARG A 340 -16.75 13.94 -18.09
C ARG A 340 -15.91 13.12 -17.12
N ILE A 341 -15.95 13.51 -15.85
CA ILE A 341 -15.21 12.86 -14.76
C ILE A 341 -16.24 12.29 -13.79
N SER A 342 -16.26 10.97 -13.60
CA SER A 342 -17.17 10.27 -12.68
C SER A 342 -16.38 9.51 -11.61
N ALA A 343 -16.85 9.60 -10.37
CA ALA A 343 -16.31 8.86 -9.23
C ALA A 343 -16.95 7.46 -9.11
N ASP A 344 -16.12 6.48 -8.80
CA ASP A 344 -16.49 5.11 -8.44
C ASP A 344 -15.72 4.70 -7.16
N PRO A 345 -16.40 4.36 -6.04
CA PRO A 345 -17.84 4.48 -5.82
C PRO A 345 -18.33 5.93 -5.95
N ALA A 346 -19.62 6.12 -6.23
CA ALA A 346 -20.25 7.41 -6.55
C ALA A 346 -20.45 8.34 -5.32
N LEU A 347 -19.36 8.55 -4.56
CA LEU A 347 -19.29 9.41 -3.37
C LEU A 347 -19.20 10.89 -3.73
N ASP A 348 -18.67 11.22 -4.91
CA ASP A 348 -18.55 12.57 -5.43
C ASP A 348 -19.47 12.81 -6.65
N PRO A 349 -20.04 14.02 -6.78
CA PRO A 349 -20.83 14.38 -7.95
C PRO A 349 -19.95 14.42 -9.22
N PRO A 350 -20.46 13.98 -10.38
CA PRO A 350 -19.73 14.08 -11.63
C PRO A 350 -19.28 15.51 -11.96
N GLN A 351 -18.07 15.64 -12.51
CA GLN A 351 -17.47 16.90 -12.93
C GLN A 351 -17.22 16.90 -14.45
N GLN A 352 -16.93 18.06 -15.02
CA GLN A 352 -16.63 18.21 -16.43
C GLN A 352 -15.51 19.23 -16.63
N VAL A 353 -14.60 18.94 -17.56
CA VAL A 353 -13.53 19.86 -17.99
C VAL A 353 -13.56 19.98 -19.53
N PRO A 354 -12.98 21.04 -20.14
CA PRO A 354 -12.84 21.11 -21.58
C PRO A 354 -12.00 19.96 -22.14
N ALA A 355 -12.48 19.32 -23.22
CA ALA A 355 -11.66 18.42 -24.01
C ALA A 355 -10.82 19.23 -25.00
N THR A 356 -9.51 19.01 -25.01
CA THR A 356 -8.54 19.80 -25.81
C THR A 356 -7.87 18.97 -26.90
N PRO A 357 -7.52 19.56 -28.06
CA PRO A 357 -6.67 18.89 -29.03
C PRO A 357 -5.23 18.76 -28.51
N GLY A 358 -4.54 17.68 -28.88
CA GLY A 358 -3.15 17.43 -28.48
C GLY A 358 -2.89 15.94 -28.23
N ALA A 359 -1.62 15.57 -28.09
CA ALA A 359 -1.24 14.24 -27.59
C ALA A 359 -1.62 14.10 -26.09
N CYS A 360 -1.83 12.87 -25.62
CA CYS A 360 -2.32 12.65 -24.25
C CYS A 360 -1.37 13.21 -23.17
N GLY A 361 -0.06 12.94 -23.27
CA GLY A 361 0.96 13.49 -22.39
C GLY A 361 0.68 13.26 -20.90
N ASP A 362 1.05 14.23 -20.06
CA ASP A 362 0.66 14.25 -18.65
C ASP A 362 -0.77 14.79 -18.50
N TRP A 363 -1.75 13.90 -18.72
CA TRP A 363 -3.16 14.22 -18.54
C TRP A 363 -3.53 14.45 -17.06
N ARG A 364 -2.81 13.84 -16.11
CA ARG A 364 -3.04 14.03 -14.66
C ARG A 364 -2.70 15.47 -14.24
N GLY A 365 -1.56 15.99 -14.68
CA GLY A 365 -1.20 17.40 -14.51
C GLY A 365 -2.12 18.34 -15.29
N ALA A 366 -2.50 17.99 -16.52
CA ALA A 366 -3.40 18.80 -17.35
C ALA A 366 -4.78 19.04 -16.73
N LEU A 367 -5.30 18.05 -15.97
CA LEU A 367 -6.57 18.15 -15.25
C LEU A 367 -6.57 19.19 -14.10
N LYS A 368 -5.39 19.66 -13.66
CA LYS A 368 -5.20 20.62 -12.55
C LYS A 368 -6.07 20.27 -11.35
N LEU A 369 -5.83 19.09 -10.80
CA LEU A 369 -6.54 18.59 -9.62
C LEU A 369 -6.22 19.48 -8.40
N GLN A 370 -7.28 20.06 -7.85
CA GLN A 370 -7.26 20.86 -6.63
C GLN A 370 -7.80 20.00 -5.49
N TRP A 371 -6.98 19.81 -4.47
CA TRP A 371 -7.34 19.17 -3.22
C TRP A 371 -7.15 20.13 -2.06
N THR A 372 -8.08 20.10 -1.12
CA THR A 372 -7.96 20.69 0.21
C THR A 372 -8.45 19.61 1.18
N ALA A 373 -7.73 19.36 2.28
CA ALA A 373 -8.18 18.39 3.27
C ALA A 373 -9.62 18.69 3.73
N GLY A 374 -10.45 17.67 3.88
CA GLY A 374 -11.87 17.82 4.18
C GLY A 374 -12.73 18.37 3.02
N GLN A 375 -12.19 18.51 1.81
CA GLN A 375 -12.95 18.87 0.61
C GLN A 375 -12.81 17.82 -0.49
N ARG A 376 -13.92 17.55 -1.17
CA ARG A 376 -13.93 16.75 -2.40
C ARG A 376 -12.98 17.32 -3.47
N PRO A 377 -12.35 16.47 -4.31
CA PRO A 377 -11.51 16.93 -5.41
C PRO A 377 -12.24 17.87 -6.35
N ARG A 378 -11.50 18.83 -6.91
CA ARG A 378 -11.99 19.68 -8.02
C ARG A 378 -11.01 19.65 -9.18
N PHE A 379 -11.51 19.37 -10.38
CA PHE A 379 -10.69 19.34 -11.59
C PHE A 379 -10.83 20.68 -12.32
N GLY A 380 -9.81 21.54 -12.22
CA GLY A 380 -9.83 22.92 -12.74
C GLY A 380 -9.12 23.13 -14.08
N GLY A 381 -8.70 22.04 -14.74
CA GLY A 381 -7.87 22.05 -15.94
C GLY A 381 -8.62 21.65 -17.20
N SER A 382 -7.96 20.84 -18.03
CA SER A 382 -8.48 20.33 -19.31
C SER A 382 -7.98 18.90 -19.55
N PHE A 383 -8.60 18.19 -20.49
CA PHE A 383 -8.24 16.81 -20.79
C PHE A 383 -7.98 16.62 -22.30
N PRO A 384 -6.77 16.19 -22.73
CA PRO A 384 -6.48 15.97 -24.14
C PRO A 384 -7.33 14.83 -24.72
N ALA A 385 -8.09 15.11 -25.79
CA ALA A 385 -9.03 14.15 -26.37
C ALA A 385 -8.36 12.85 -26.86
N ALA A 386 -7.08 12.90 -27.24
CA ALA A 386 -6.29 11.73 -27.65
C ALA A 386 -5.96 10.75 -26.50
N CYS A 387 -6.29 11.07 -25.25
CA CYS A 387 -6.14 10.13 -24.13
C CYS A 387 -7.15 8.98 -24.15
N GLY A 388 -8.26 9.11 -24.88
CA GLY A 388 -9.38 8.17 -24.78
C GLY A 388 -10.02 8.21 -23.39
N GLU A 389 -10.50 7.06 -22.91
CA GLU A 389 -10.90 6.92 -21.51
C GLU A 389 -9.67 6.69 -20.62
N GLN A 390 -9.62 7.38 -19.47
CA GLN A 390 -8.55 7.23 -18.49
C GLN A 390 -9.12 7.03 -17.09
N VAL A 391 -8.37 6.35 -16.23
CA VAL A 391 -8.82 5.93 -14.90
C VAL A 391 -7.77 6.34 -13.87
N TRP A 392 -8.17 7.20 -12.91
CA TRP A 392 -7.31 7.68 -11.83
C TRP A 392 -7.78 7.15 -10.47
N PRO A 393 -7.16 6.10 -9.91
CA PRO A 393 -7.40 5.71 -8.52
C PRO A 393 -6.68 6.68 -7.58
N LEU A 394 -7.40 7.17 -6.57
CA LEU A 394 -6.93 8.16 -5.62
C LEU A 394 -7.38 7.80 -4.21
N ALA A 395 -6.54 8.03 -3.21
CA ALA A 395 -6.96 7.99 -1.82
C ALA A 395 -7.97 9.13 -1.56
N ASP A 396 -9.02 8.84 -0.80
CA ASP A 396 -10.04 9.83 -0.49
C ASP A 396 -9.48 10.94 0.43
N PRO A 397 -9.72 12.23 0.11
CA PRO A 397 -9.15 13.36 0.85
C PRO A 397 -9.80 13.68 2.21
N GLU A 398 -10.82 12.90 2.60
CA GLU A 398 -11.46 12.96 3.91
C GLU A 398 -11.69 11.53 4.46
N PRO A 399 -10.59 10.81 4.78
CA PRO A 399 -10.60 9.37 5.03
C PRO A 399 -11.31 8.99 6.34
N ALA A 400 -11.53 9.92 7.27
CA ALA A 400 -12.29 9.63 8.49
C ALA A 400 -13.77 9.40 8.19
N SER A 401 -14.34 10.20 7.27
CA SER A 401 -15.75 10.08 6.85
C SER A 401 -16.01 8.97 5.80
N TYR A 402 -14.96 8.44 5.15
CA TYR A 402 -15.09 7.54 4.00
C TYR A 402 -16.02 6.35 4.26
N SER A 403 -15.78 5.60 5.33
CA SER A 403 -16.57 4.41 5.66
C SER A 403 -18.06 4.73 5.85
N ALA A 404 -18.37 5.88 6.45
CA ALA A 404 -19.74 6.34 6.67
C ALA A 404 -20.43 6.73 5.36
N ARG A 405 -19.75 7.48 4.48
CA ARG A 405 -20.27 7.84 3.16
C ARG A 405 -20.50 6.61 2.28
N LEU A 406 -19.57 5.66 2.27
CA LEU A 406 -19.69 4.43 1.49
C LEU A 406 -20.83 3.54 2.00
N LEU A 407 -20.95 3.33 3.32
CA LEU A 407 -22.08 2.58 3.89
C LEU A 407 -23.44 3.22 3.54
N ALA A 408 -23.56 4.55 3.65
CA ALA A 408 -24.78 5.27 3.30
C ALA A 408 -25.13 5.13 1.80
N LEU A 409 -24.11 5.20 0.92
CA LEU A 409 -24.25 4.96 -0.52
C LEU A 409 -24.74 3.52 -0.78
N THR A 410 -24.04 2.52 -0.25
CA THR A 410 -24.31 1.12 -0.54
C THR A 410 -25.64 0.64 0.06
N LEU A 411 -26.07 1.17 1.22
CA LEU A 411 -27.42 0.93 1.75
C LEU A 411 -28.51 1.43 0.79
N ARG A 412 -28.34 2.65 0.25
CA ARG A 412 -29.26 3.22 -0.75
C ARG A 412 -29.31 2.38 -2.03
N GLU A 413 -28.15 1.93 -2.53
CA GLU A 413 -28.04 1.07 -3.71
C GLU A 413 -28.54 -0.37 -3.46
N ALA A 414 -28.50 -0.83 -2.21
CA ALA A 414 -29.11 -2.09 -1.80
C ALA A 414 -30.65 -2.02 -1.68
N GLY A 415 -31.22 -0.82 -1.69
CA GLY A 415 -32.64 -0.56 -1.46
C GLY A 415 -33.04 -0.61 0.03
N ILE A 416 -32.09 -0.36 0.94
CA ILE A 416 -32.29 -0.39 2.39
C ILE A 416 -32.47 1.05 2.88
N ALA A 417 -33.66 1.37 3.38
CA ALA A 417 -33.96 2.68 3.93
C ALA A 417 -33.20 2.91 5.24
N TRP A 418 -32.43 3.99 5.33
CA TRP A 418 -31.69 4.36 6.55
C TRP A 418 -31.53 5.88 6.65
N ARG A 419 -31.70 6.41 7.87
CA ARG A 419 -31.60 7.84 8.20
C ARG A 419 -30.93 8.10 9.56
N GLY A 420 -30.20 7.11 10.09
CA GLY A 420 -29.47 7.22 11.35
C GLY A 420 -28.11 7.92 11.20
N GLU A 421 -27.28 7.77 12.22
CA GLU A 421 -25.90 8.24 12.27
C GLU A 421 -24.90 7.07 12.19
N VAL A 422 -23.67 7.34 11.78
CA VAL A 422 -22.56 6.39 11.84
C VAL A 422 -21.67 6.76 13.02
N VAL A 423 -21.43 5.80 13.91
CA VAL A 423 -20.64 5.99 15.13
C VAL A 423 -19.58 4.91 15.27
N ASP A 424 -18.41 5.27 15.79
CA ASP A 424 -17.43 4.30 16.26
C ASP A 424 -17.89 3.73 17.61
N ALA A 425 -18.02 2.40 17.67
CA ALA A 425 -18.45 1.70 18.88
C ALA A 425 -17.93 0.25 18.88
N PRO A 426 -17.52 -0.30 20.04
CA PRO A 426 -17.15 -1.71 20.14
C PRO A 426 -18.29 -2.63 19.69
N ALA A 427 -17.95 -3.75 19.06
CA ALA A 427 -18.94 -4.72 18.62
C ALA A 427 -19.71 -5.34 19.80
N PRO A 428 -20.97 -5.77 19.60
CA PRO A 428 -21.72 -6.51 20.62
C PRO A 428 -20.99 -7.78 21.06
N ARG A 429 -21.12 -8.13 22.36
CA ARG A 429 -20.56 -9.38 22.92
C ARG A 429 -21.42 -10.62 22.64
N THR A 430 -22.56 -10.45 21.97
CA THR A 430 -23.43 -11.54 21.52
C THR A 430 -22.88 -12.17 20.23
N PRO A 431 -23.29 -13.41 19.88
CA PRO A 431 -22.95 -13.98 18.57
C PRO A 431 -23.42 -13.07 17.41
N PRO A 432 -22.63 -12.92 16.32
CA PRO A 432 -23.02 -12.11 15.18
C PRO A 432 -24.23 -12.69 14.45
N SER A 433 -25.08 -11.81 13.91
CA SER A 433 -26.22 -12.20 13.07
C SER A 433 -25.76 -12.85 11.76
N THR A 434 -24.62 -12.42 11.24
CA THR A 434 -23.94 -13.06 10.10
C THR A 434 -22.44 -12.76 10.14
N ILE A 435 -21.65 -13.56 9.44
CA ILE A 435 -20.23 -13.31 9.20
C ILE A 435 -20.06 -13.19 7.69
N TRP A 436 -19.53 -12.06 7.23
CA TRP A 436 -19.16 -11.90 5.83
C TRP A 436 -17.76 -12.48 5.62
N PRO A 437 -17.59 -13.50 4.76
CA PRO A 437 -16.28 -14.09 4.50
C PRO A 437 -15.40 -13.12 3.70
N GLY A 438 -14.18 -12.92 4.20
CA GLY A 438 -13.08 -12.18 3.59
C GLY A 438 -12.31 -13.00 2.55
N PRO A 439 -11.22 -12.47 1.96
CA PRO A 439 -10.34 -13.26 1.11
C PRO A 439 -9.62 -14.33 1.95
N THR A 440 -9.11 -15.35 1.29
CA THR A 440 -8.12 -16.27 1.87
C THR A 440 -6.74 -15.60 1.95
N LEU A 441 -5.86 -16.12 2.80
CA LEU A 441 -4.46 -15.69 2.86
C LEU A 441 -3.75 -15.85 1.51
N ALA A 442 -4.04 -16.92 0.77
CA ALA A 442 -3.47 -17.14 -0.57
C ALA A 442 -3.88 -16.05 -1.58
N GLU A 443 -5.12 -15.59 -1.56
CA GLU A 443 -5.59 -14.48 -2.40
C GLU A 443 -4.94 -13.15 -2.00
N ALA A 444 -4.90 -12.83 -0.71
CA ALA A 444 -4.26 -11.61 -0.22
C ALA A 444 -2.75 -11.59 -0.51
N LEU A 445 -2.05 -12.72 -0.36
CA LEU A 445 -0.64 -12.87 -0.73
C LEU A 445 -0.41 -12.70 -2.23
N ARG A 446 -1.32 -13.21 -3.07
CA ARG A 446 -1.27 -13.02 -4.52
C ARG A 446 -1.41 -11.54 -4.87
N ASP A 447 -2.44 -10.88 -4.36
CA ASP A 447 -2.72 -9.47 -4.66
C ASP A 447 -1.59 -8.57 -4.15
N MET A 448 -1.12 -8.80 -2.92
CA MET A 448 0.04 -8.10 -2.33
C MET A 448 1.29 -8.23 -3.19
N ASN A 449 1.69 -9.47 -3.54
CA ASN A 449 2.97 -9.70 -4.20
C ASN A 449 2.94 -9.45 -5.71
N LYS A 450 1.78 -9.59 -6.39
CA LYS A 450 1.66 -9.31 -7.83
C LYS A 450 1.45 -7.83 -8.14
N ALA A 451 0.67 -7.12 -7.32
CA ALA A 451 0.49 -5.67 -7.48
C ALA A 451 1.48 -4.84 -6.64
N SER A 452 2.38 -5.49 -5.88
CA SER A 452 3.28 -4.81 -4.92
C SER A 452 2.52 -3.89 -3.94
N ASN A 453 1.30 -4.26 -3.55
CA ASN A 453 0.38 -3.38 -2.84
C ASN A 453 0.82 -3.14 -1.38
N ASN A 454 1.09 -1.87 -1.02
CA ASN A 454 1.52 -1.46 0.33
C ASN A 454 0.42 -1.71 1.38
N LEU A 455 -0.79 -1.21 1.12
CA LEU A 455 -1.92 -1.31 2.06
C LEU A 455 -2.27 -2.77 2.39
N ILE A 456 -2.22 -3.69 1.42
CA ILE A 456 -2.42 -5.13 1.71
C ILE A 456 -1.28 -5.68 2.59
N ALA A 457 -0.04 -5.25 2.37
CA ALA A 457 1.10 -5.68 3.20
C ALA A 457 0.98 -5.19 4.66
N GLU A 458 0.52 -3.96 4.86
CA GLU A 458 0.30 -3.40 6.20
C GLU A 458 -0.90 -4.05 6.90
N GLN A 459 -2.04 -4.24 6.21
CA GLN A 459 -3.17 -5.03 6.72
C GLN A 459 -2.74 -6.46 7.10
N MET A 460 -1.87 -7.09 6.30
CA MET A 460 -1.34 -8.42 6.56
C MET A 460 -0.40 -8.44 7.77
N LEU A 461 0.49 -7.45 7.90
CA LEU A 461 1.39 -7.29 9.05
C LEU A 461 0.60 -7.13 10.35
N LEU A 462 -0.40 -6.24 10.38
CA LEU A 462 -1.24 -6.01 11.55
C LEU A 462 -2.11 -7.23 11.90
N SER A 463 -2.64 -7.92 10.88
CA SER A 463 -3.35 -9.21 11.08
C SER A 463 -2.45 -10.27 11.70
N THR A 464 -1.20 -10.36 11.23
CA THR A 464 -0.17 -11.29 11.72
C THR A 464 0.21 -10.98 13.17
N ALA A 465 0.51 -9.71 13.48
CA ALA A 465 0.84 -9.27 14.84
C ALA A 465 -0.30 -9.59 15.84
N ARG A 466 -1.54 -9.27 15.46
CA ARG A 466 -2.75 -9.56 16.25
C ARG A 466 -2.91 -11.06 16.51
N ALA A 467 -2.70 -11.91 15.50
CA ALA A 467 -2.80 -13.37 15.66
C ALA A 467 -1.69 -13.95 16.54
N ALA A 468 -0.48 -13.37 16.50
CA ALA A 468 0.62 -13.70 17.41
C ALA A 468 0.41 -13.20 18.86
N GLY A 469 -0.71 -12.52 19.16
CA GLY A 469 -0.97 -11.93 20.48
C GLY A 469 -0.11 -10.71 20.82
N VAL A 470 0.64 -10.20 19.84
CA VAL A 470 1.38 -8.93 19.95
C VAL A 470 0.37 -7.80 19.74
N PRO A 471 0.47 -6.66 20.46
CA PRO A 471 -0.22 -5.45 20.04
C PRO A 471 0.07 -5.19 18.56
N ALA A 472 -0.92 -4.69 17.82
CA ALA A 472 -0.77 -4.34 16.41
C ALA A 472 -0.71 -2.80 16.24
N PRO A 473 0.40 -2.14 16.65
CA PRO A 473 0.70 -0.81 16.18
C PRO A 473 1.17 -0.88 14.73
N SER A 474 0.91 0.19 13.97
CA SER A 474 1.69 0.43 12.76
C SER A 474 3.15 0.68 13.20
N PRO A 475 4.15 0.18 12.45
CA PRO A 475 5.55 0.56 12.66
C PRO A 475 5.77 2.07 12.49
#